data_AF-A0A919RL44-F1
#
_entry.id   AF-A0A919RL44-F1
#
_cell.length_a   1.000
_cell.length_b   1.000
_cell.length_c   1.000
_cell.angle_alpha   90.00
_cell.angle_beta   90.00
_cell.angle_gamma   90.00
#
_symmetry.space_group_name_H-M   'P 1'
#
loop_
_entity.id
_entity.type
_entity.pdbx_description
1 polymer ?
#
loop_
_entity_poly.entity_id
_entity_poly.type
_entity_poly.pdbx_seq_one_letter_code
_entity_poly.pdbx_strand_id
1 'polypeptide(L)'
;MTTTEEHVELVAELVRLLETRILDPLEILLTSDELLRPIRARLHVEAEVWAAQLLGADRQRAALTAGRLIGTLFPGDGPFDPPESWWRTALGRAVARSVGHPAAVTVSYATAGAMLGITRQGVHDLVKRGKLAKHPDGGVTTSSIRDRLNRPQESTRGTARSPH
;
A
#
# COMPACT_ATOMS: atom_id res chain seq x y z
N MET A 1 -14.82 0.71 -3.76
CA MET A 1 -14.93 2.04 -4.37
C MET A 1 -13.79 2.84 -3.80
N THR A 2 -12.89 3.34 -4.65
CA THR A 2 -11.85 4.28 -4.21
C THR A 2 -12.53 5.57 -3.82
N THR A 3 -12.29 6.06 -2.61
CA THR A 3 -12.87 7.33 -2.18
C THR A 3 -11.96 8.49 -2.61
N THR A 4 -12.56 9.65 -2.87
CA THR A 4 -11.80 10.89 -3.09
C THR A 4 -10.84 11.17 -1.94
N GLU A 5 -11.23 10.81 -0.71
CA GLU A 5 -10.38 10.92 0.49
C GLU A 5 -9.13 10.03 0.41
N GLU A 6 -9.27 8.76 0.01
CA GLU A 6 -8.13 7.86 -0.17
C GLU A 6 -7.16 8.38 -1.25
N HIS A 7 -7.71 8.96 -2.32
CA HIS A 7 -6.89 9.57 -3.38
C HIS A 7 -6.12 10.79 -2.86
N VAL A 8 -6.80 11.73 -2.19
CA VAL A 8 -6.16 12.94 -1.63
C VAL A 8 -5.10 12.59 -0.59
N GLU A 9 -5.37 11.63 0.29
CA GLU A 9 -4.41 11.16 1.29
C GLU A 9 -3.15 10.58 0.63
N LEU A 10 -3.33 9.74 -0.40
CA LEU A 10 -2.23 9.13 -1.14
C LEU A 10 -1.40 10.16 -1.91
N VAL A 11 -2.04 11.12 -2.59
CA VAL A 11 -1.32 12.20 -3.28
C VAL A 11 -0.48 13.00 -2.30
N ALA A 12 -1.06 13.43 -1.18
CA ALA A 12 -0.35 14.20 -0.17
C ALA A 12 0.84 13.41 0.40
N GLU A 13 0.70 12.10 0.58
CA GLU A 13 1.81 11.25 1.01
C GLU A 13 2.91 11.13 -0.06
N LEU A 14 2.53 10.87 -1.31
CA LEU A 14 3.49 10.75 -2.43
C LEU A 14 4.30 12.04 -2.60
N VAL A 15 3.65 13.20 -2.55
CA VAL A 15 4.33 14.50 -2.59
C VAL A 15 5.36 14.60 -1.48
N ARG A 16 4.97 14.36 -0.22
CA ARG A 16 5.91 14.42 0.92
C ARG A 16 7.10 13.48 0.74
N LEU A 17 6.88 12.26 0.22
CA LEU A 17 7.96 11.31 -0.03
C LEU A 17 8.90 11.77 -1.16
N LEU A 18 8.36 12.34 -2.23
CA LEU A 18 9.14 12.87 -3.35
C LEU A 18 9.99 14.07 -2.91
N GLU A 19 9.42 14.96 -2.11
CA GLU A 19 10.15 16.10 -1.54
C GLU A 19 11.31 15.60 -0.66
N THR A 20 10.97 14.84 0.39
CA THR A 20 11.95 14.43 1.40
C THR A 20 13.04 13.49 0.89
N ARG A 21 12.77 12.67 -0.13
CA ARG A 21 13.73 11.65 -0.60
C ARG A 21 14.36 11.92 -1.95
N ILE A 22 13.83 12.85 -2.73
CA ILE A 22 14.38 13.18 -4.04
C ILE A 22 14.76 14.65 -4.10
N LEU A 23 13.81 15.56 -3.84
CA LEU A 23 14.06 16.98 -4.07
C LEU A 23 14.97 17.59 -3.01
N ASP A 24 14.74 17.33 -1.72
CA ASP A 24 15.55 17.91 -0.65
C ASP A 24 17.04 17.49 -0.76
N PRO A 25 17.38 16.21 -1.02
CA PRO A 25 18.77 15.84 -1.30
C PRO A 25 19.38 16.53 -2.53
N LEU A 26 18.61 16.70 -3.60
CA LEU A 26 19.08 17.42 -4.78
C LEU A 26 19.26 18.91 -4.50
N GLU A 27 18.38 19.51 -3.69
CA GLU A 27 18.47 20.91 -3.30
C GLU A 27 19.75 21.16 -2.50
N ILE A 28 20.08 20.25 -1.58
CA ILE A 28 21.33 20.27 -0.81
C ILE A 28 22.54 20.18 -1.75
N LEU A 29 22.55 19.23 -2.69
CA LEU A 29 23.69 19.00 -3.59
C LEU A 29 23.89 20.14 -4.61
N LEU A 30 22.80 20.68 -5.13
CA LEU A 30 22.84 21.73 -6.15
C LEU A 30 22.87 23.14 -5.55
N THR A 31 22.58 23.27 -4.24
CA THR A 31 22.48 24.55 -3.52
C THR A 31 21.54 25.54 -4.26
N SER A 32 20.44 25.03 -4.82
CA SER A 32 19.52 25.83 -5.63
C SER A 32 18.10 25.25 -5.64
N ASP A 33 17.16 25.96 -5.01
CA ASP A 33 15.73 25.69 -5.16
C ASP A 33 15.23 26.11 -6.55
N GLU A 34 15.80 27.17 -7.13
CA GLU A 34 15.30 27.73 -8.39
C GLU A 34 15.32 26.72 -9.55
N LEU A 35 16.34 25.87 -9.61
CA LEU A 35 16.47 24.80 -10.59
C LEU A 35 15.44 23.67 -10.36
N LEU A 36 15.00 23.47 -9.11
CA LEU A 36 14.10 22.39 -8.74
C LEU A 36 12.63 22.79 -8.79
N ARG A 37 12.28 24.08 -8.75
CA ARG A 37 10.88 24.56 -8.81
C ARG A 37 10.07 23.94 -9.96
N PRO A 38 10.55 23.87 -11.23
CA PRO A 38 9.79 23.24 -12.31
C PRO A 38 9.62 21.73 -12.12
N ILE A 39 10.63 21.06 -11.55
CA ILE A 39 10.60 19.62 -11.26
C ILE A 39 9.58 19.34 -10.16
N ARG A 40 9.56 20.14 -9.09
CA ARG A 40 8.59 20.06 -8.00
C ARG A 40 7.16 20.19 -8.52
N ALA A 41 6.90 21.16 -9.39
CA ALA A 41 5.58 21.31 -10.01
C ALA A 41 5.18 20.09 -10.86
N ARG A 42 6.12 19.53 -11.61
CA ARG A 42 5.88 18.32 -12.42
C ARG A 42 5.60 17.09 -11.56
N LEU A 43 6.34 16.90 -10.47
CA LEU A 43 6.18 15.77 -9.56
C LEU A 43 4.84 15.80 -8.82
N HIS A 44 4.30 16.98 -8.52
CA HIS A 44 2.93 17.09 -7.98
C HIS A 44 1.88 16.54 -8.95
N VAL A 45 1.98 16.90 -10.24
CA VAL A 45 1.07 16.38 -11.27
C VAL A 45 1.23 14.86 -11.44
N GLU A 46 2.47 14.38 -11.38
CA GLU A 46 2.72 12.94 -11.48
C GLU A 46 2.22 12.16 -10.25
N ALA A 47 2.29 12.74 -9.05
CA ALA A 47 1.73 12.13 -7.85
C ALA A 47 0.21 11.88 -7.98
N GLU A 48 -0.53 12.82 -8.55
CA GLU A 48 -1.96 12.66 -8.90
C GLU A 48 -2.18 11.49 -9.85
N VAL A 49 -1.38 11.41 -10.92
CA VAL A 49 -1.46 10.32 -11.91
C VAL A 49 -1.15 8.97 -11.26
N TRP A 50 -0.10 8.88 -10.44
CA TRP A 50 0.30 7.62 -9.81
C TRP A 50 -0.70 7.18 -8.74
N ALA A 51 -1.27 8.11 -7.97
CA ALA A 51 -2.35 7.80 -7.04
C ALA A 51 -3.57 7.21 -7.79
N ALA A 52 -3.98 7.82 -8.89
CA ALA A 52 -5.07 7.31 -9.72
C ALA A 52 -4.77 5.92 -10.31
N GLN A 53 -3.51 5.67 -10.71
CA GLN A 53 -3.08 4.37 -11.21
C GLN A 53 -3.09 3.29 -10.12
N LEU A 54 -2.57 3.59 -8.93
CA LEU A 54 -2.50 2.66 -7.81
C LEU A 54 -3.88 2.26 -7.30
N LEU A 55 -4.81 3.22 -7.27
CA LEU A 55 -6.18 3.03 -6.79
C LEU A 55 -7.17 2.62 -7.90
N GLY A 56 -6.71 2.57 -9.15
CA GLY A 56 -7.51 2.23 -10.32
C GLY A 56 -7.84 0.74 -10.44
N ALA A 57 -8.71 0.41 -11.39
CA ALA A 57 -9.14 -0.97 -11.64
C ALA A 57 -8.08 -1.82 -12.38
N ASP A 58 -7.17 -1.19 -13.13
CA ASP A 58 -6.10 -1.86 -13.86
C ASP A 58 -5.02 -2.35 -12.89
N ARG A 59 -5.11 -3.64 -12.54
CA ARG A 59 -4.22 -4.27 -11.55
C ARG A 59 -2.79 -4.38 -12.03
N GLN A 60 -2.57 -4.59 -13.33
CA GLN A 60 -1.22 -4.69 -13.88
C GLN A 60 -0.54 -3.32 -13.81
N ARG A 61 -1.25 -2.26 -14.19
CA ARG A 61 -0.73 -0.89 -14.09
C ARG A 61 -0.47 -0.51 -12.64
N ALA A 62 -1.39 -0.80 -11.72
CA ALA A 62 -1.19 -0.54 -10.30
C ALA A 62 0.07 -1.26 -9.75
N ALA A 63 0.28 -2.52 -10.15
CA ALA A 63 1.45 -3.29 -9.75
C ALA A 63 2.77 -2.71 -10.28
N LEU A 64 2.81 -2.31 -11.56
CA LEU A 64 3.98 -1.68 -12.16
C LEU A 64 4.29 -0.32 -11.53
N THR A 65 3.27 0.51 -11.30
CA THR A 65 3.42 1.80 -10.63
C THR A 65 3.92 1.63 -9.19
N ALA A 66 3.38 0.67 -8.45
CA ALA A 66 3.85 0.33 -7.10
C ALA A 66 5.33 -0.08 -7.11
N GLY A 67 5.71 -1.02 -7.98
CA GLY A 67 7.10 -1.48 -8.09
C GLY A 67 8.08 -0.35 -8.41
N ARG A 68 7.73 0.52 -9.36
CA ARG A 68 8.55 1.69 -9.71
C ARG A 68 8.70 2.65 -8.52
N LEU A 69 7.61 3.01 -7.86
CA LEU A 69 7.65 3.93 -6.71
C LEU A 69 8.47 3.38 -5.55
N ILE A 70 8.33 2.08 -5.26
CA ILE A 70 9.11 1.44 -4.20
C ILE A 70 10.59 1.45 -4.53
N GLY A 71 10.96 1.04 -5.75
CA GLY A 71 12.35 1.01 -6.20
C GLY A 71 13.00 2.39 -6.23
N THR A 72 12.25 3.46 -6.51
CA THR A 72 12.79 4.83 -6.51
C THR A 72 12.82 5.46 -5.12
N LEU A 73 11.76 5.30 -4.31
CA LEU A 73 11.58 6.05 -3.05
C LEU A 73 12.11 5.33 -1.82
N PHE A 74 12.43 4.05 -1.92
CA PHE A 74 12.95 3.24 -0.82
C PHE A 74 14.17 2.47 -1.31
N PRO A 75 15.24 3.17 -1.73
CA PRO A 75 16.44 2.50 -2.19
C PRO A 75 17.10 1.74 -1.05
N GLY A 76 17.63 0.56 -1.36
CA GLY A 76 18.39 -0.27 -0.45
C GLY A 76 18.93 -1.50 -1.17
N ASP A 77 20.04 -2.04 -0.68
CA ASP A 77 20.69 -3.23 -1.27
C ASP A 77 19.98 -4.54 -0.88
N GLY A 78 19.08 -4.47 0.10
CA GLY A 78 18.29 -5.59 0.59
C GLY A 78 16.87 -5.64 0.02
N PRO A 79 16.15 -6.74 0.27
CA PRO A 79 14.72 -6.82 -0.04
C PRO A 79 13.94 -5.70 0.66
N PHE A 80 12.90 -5.18 0.00
CA PHE A 80 12.01 -4.20 0.61
C PHE A 80 11.24 -4.83 1.78
N ASP A 81 11.62 -4.46 3.01
CA ASP A 81 11.07 -4.97 4.27
C ASP A 81 10.69 -3.80 5.21
N PRO A 82 9.56 -3.12 4.96
CA PRO A 82 9.17 -1.96 5.74
C PRO A 82 8.55 -2.37 7.09
N PRO A 83 8.64 -1.50 8.12
CA PRO A 83 8.02 -1.78 9.42
C PRO A 83 6.50 -1.88 9.32
N GLU A 84 5.86 -2.53 10.30
CA GLU A 84 4.40 -2.70 10.34
C GLU A 84 3.61 -1.38 10.22
N SER A 85 4.13 -0.30 10.79
CA SER A 85 3.51 1.04 10.71
C SER A 85 3.40 1.55 9.27
N TRP A 86 4.33 1.17 8.40
CA TRP A 86 4.34 1.59 7.00
C TRP A 86 3.12 1.05 6.25
N TRP A 87 2.68 -0.18 6.54
CA TRP A 87 1.51 -0.78 5.92
C TRP A 87 0.20 -0.05 6.23
N ARG A 88 0.19 0.79 7.27
CA ARG A 88 -0.97 1.62 7.63
C ARG A 88 -1.01 2.96 6.90
N THR A 89 0.07 3.34 6.21
CA THR A 89 0.11 4.57 5.38
C THR A 89 -0.77 4.43 4.14
N ALA A 90 -1.11 5.55 3.48
CA ALA A 90 -1.90 5.49 2.25
C ALA A 90 -1.15 4.76 1.14
N LEU A 91 0.15 5.01 1.00
CA LEU A 91 1.00 4.28 0.06
C LEU A 91 1.09 2.79 0.41
N GLY A 92 1.29 2.44 1.69
CA GLY A 92 1.36 1.05 2.13
C GLY A 92 0.07 0.27 1.86
N ARG A 93 -1.10 0.88 2.13
CA ARG A 93 -2.40 0.29 1.82
C ARG A 93 -2.60 0.11 0.31
N ALA A 94 -2.19 1.09 -0.49
CA ALA A 94 -2.25 0.99 -1.95
C ALA A 94 -1.36 -0.15 -2.47
N VAL A 95 -0.10 -0.24 -2.02
CA VAL A 95 0.82 -1.33 -2.38
C VAL A 95 0.29 -2.70 -1.97
N ALA A 96 -0.24 -2.83 -0.76
CA ALA A 96 -0.82 -4.09 -0.28
C ALA A 96 -1.98 -4.56 -1.19
N ARG A 97 -2.82 -3.62 -1.68
CA ARG A 97 -3.92 -3.90 -2.63
C ARG A 97 -3.41 -4.24 -4.03
N SER A 98 -2.33 -3.61 -4.48
CA SER A 98 -1.78 -3.80 -5.84
C SER A 98 -1.00 -5.10 -5.96
N VAL A 99 -0.06 -5.35 -5.06
CA VAL A 99 0.91 -6.47 -5.17
C VAL A 99 1.01 -7.35 -3.93
N GLY A 100 0.44 -6.95 -2.80
CA GLY A 100 0.70 -7.60 -1.51
C GLY A 100 2.04 -7.13 -0.94
N HIS A 101 2.87 -8.05 -0.44
CA HIS A 101 4.24 -7.73 -0.04
C HIS A 101 5.18 -7.90 -1.26
N PRO A 102 5.86 -6.85 -1.73
CA PRO A 102 6.65 -6.90 -2.96
C PRO A 102 7.80 -7.92 -2.94
N ALA A 103 8.39 -8.12 -1.76
CA ALA A 103 9.61 -8.91 -1.60
C ALA A 103 9.41 -10.24 -0.85
N ALA A 104 8.17 -10.59 -0.47
CA ALA A 104 7.91 -11.77 0.35
C ALA A 104 6.68 -12.54 -0.16
N VAL A 105 6.78 -13.86 -0.18
CA VAL A 105 5.66 -14.76 -0.51
C VAL A 105 4.73 -14.94 0.70
N THR A 106 5.28 -14.81 1.90
CA THR A 106 4.56 -14.96 3.17
C THR A 106 4.98 -13.86 4.13
N VAL A 107 4.08 -13.52 5.05
CA VAL A 107 4.35 -12.55 6.11
C VAL A 107 3.85 -13.05 7.46
N SER A 108 4.36 -12.46 8.53
CA SER A 108 3.88 -12.72 9.89
C SER A 108 2.39 -12.34 10.04
N TYR A 109 1.72 -12.88 11.05
CA TYR A 109 0.33 -12.48 11.36
C TYR A 109 0.22 -11.01 11.75
N ALA A 110 1.26 -10.42 12.32
CA ALA A 110 1.26 -9.02 12.73
C ALA A 110 1.39 -8.10 11.51
N THR A 111 2.34 -8.39 10.60
CA THR A 111 2.46 -7.74 9.30
C THR A 111 1.19 -7.89 8.46
N ALA A 112 0.60 -9.09 8.40
CA ALA A 112 -0.67 -9.32 7.72
C ALA A 112 -1.80 -8.47 8.32
N GLY A 113 -1.83 -8.31 9.65
CA GLY A 113 -2.80 -7.47 10.33
C GLY A 113 -2.62 -6.00 9.95
N ALA A 114 -1.38 -5.52 9.91
CA ALA A 114 -1.07 -4.17 9.49
C ALA A 114 -1.48 -3.91 8.03
N MET A 115 -1.17 -4.82 7.10
CA MET A 115 -1.58 -4.74 5.69
C MET A 115 -3.11 -4.72 5.51
N LEU A 116 -3.82 -5.47 6.34
CA LEU A 116 -5.29 -5.58 6.28
C LEU A 116 -6.02 -4.49 7.08
N GLY A 117 -5.31 -3.71 7.89
CA GLY A 117 -5.92 -2.76 8.83
C GLY A 117 -6.72 -3.43 9.95
N ILE A 118 -6.33 -4.65 10.37
CA ILE A 118 -7.00 -5.42 11.44
C ILE A 118 -5.98 -5.90 12.48
N THR A 119 -6.49 -6.44 13.59
CA THR A 119 -5.63 -7.00 14.64
C THR A 119 -5.00 -8.33 14.22
N ARG A 120 -3.86 -8.69 14.84
CA ARG A 120 -3.25 -10.02 14.71
C ARG A 120 -4.25 -11.15 14.98
N GLN A 121 -5.12 -10.98 15.97
CA GLN A 121 -6.17 -11.94 16.30
C GLN A 121 -7.19 -12.07 15.16
N GLY A 122 -7.60 -10.95 14.54
CA GLY A 122 -8.47 -10.96 13.37
C GLY A 122 -7.87 -11.74 12.20
N VAL A 123 -6.56 -11.63 11.97
CA VAL A 123 -5.86 -12.45 10.96
C VAL A 123 -5.92 -13.93 11.33
N HIS A 124 -5.70 -14.28 12.60
CA HIS A 124 -5.80 -15.66 13.08
C HIS A 124 -7.18 -16.25 12.81
N ASP A 125 -8.23 -15.50 13.13
CA ASP A 125 -9.61 -15.92 12.88
C ASP A 125 -9.91 -16.11 11.39
N LEU A 126 -9.36 -15.24 10.53
CA LEU A 126 -9.52 -15.37 9.08
C LEU A 126 -8.81 -16.60 8.51
N VAL A 127 -7.62 -16.92 9.00
CA VAL A 127 -6.91 -18.14 8.61
C VAL A 127 -7.69 -19.37 9.06
N LYS A 128 -8.16 -19.39 10.33
CA LYS A 128 -8.97 -20.51 10.87
C LYS A 128 -10.26 -20.74 10.07
N ARG A 129 -10.85 -19.67 9.55
CA ARG A 129 -12.07 -19.72 8.70
C ARG A 129 -11.78 -19.97 7.21
N GLY A 130 -10.53 -20.21 6.82
CA GLY A 130 -10.15 -20.42 5.41
C GLY A 130 -10.30 -19.19 4.52
N LYS A 131 -10.37 -17.98 5.11
CA LYS A 131 -10.52 -16.71 4.39
C LYS A 131 -9.18 -16.04 4.07
N LEU A 132 -8.09 -16.54 4.65
CA LEU A 132 -6.71 -16.25 4.31
C LEU A 132 -5.94 -17.56 4.22
N ALA A 133 -4.97 -17.66 3.31
CA ALA A 133 -4.20 -18.88 3.11
C ALA A 133 -2.93 -18.85 3.96
N LYS A 134 -2.79 -19.86 4.81
CA LYS A 134 -1.56 -20.14 5.58
C LYS A 134 -0.52 -20.76 4.63
N HIS A 135 0.73 -20.33 4.74
CA HIS A 135 1.83 -20.98 4.02
C HIS A 135 2.33 -22.22 4.77
N PRO A 136 2.82 -23.28 4.09
CA PRO A 136 3.39 -24.46 4.74
C PRO A 136 4.50 -24.13 5.75
N ASP A 137 5.38 -23.20 5.41
CA ASP A 137 6.49 -22.75 6.27
C ASP A 137 6.08 -21.77 7.38
N GLY A 138 4.78 -21.50 7.51
CA GLY A 138 4.23 -20.57 8.49
C GLY A 138 3.90 -19.17 7.93
N GLY A 139 3.15 -18.41 8.72
CA GLY A 139 2.64 -17.09 8.30
C GLY A 139 1.47 -17.16 7.32
N VAL A 140 1.18 -16.02 6.70
CA VAL A 140 0.06 -15.81 5.77
C VAL A 140 0.61 -15.44 4.40
N THR A 141 0.07 -16.05 3.34
CA THR A 141 0.50 -15.76 1.96
C THR A 141 0.07 -14.36 1.53
N THR A 142 0.98 -13.66 0.86
CA THR A 142 0.80 -12.26 0.47
C THR A 142 -0.21 -12.11 -0.66
N SER A 143 -0.32 -13.12 -1.53
CA SER A 143 -1.39 -13.24 -2.52
C SER A 143 -2.78 -13.29 -1.86
N SER A 144 -2.97 -14.10 -0.81
CA SER A 144 -4.28 -14.19 -0.14
C SER A 144 -4.70 -12.89 0.56
N ILE A 145 -3.73 -12.12 1.08
CA ILE A 145 -3.97 -10.80 1.66
C ILE A 145 -4.44 -9.83 0.58
N ARG A 146 -3.70 -9.74 -0.53
CA ARG A 146 -4.05 -8.90 -1.69
C ARG A 146 -5.44 -9.26 -2.23
N ASP A 147 -5.71 -10.54 -2.43
CA ASP A 147 -6.98 -11.01 -2.96
C ASP A 147 -8.13 -10.64 -2.02
N ARG A 148 -7.92 -10.75 -0.70
CA ARG A 148 -8.90 -10.31 0.31
C ARG A 148 -9.15 -8.81 0.26
N LEU A 149 -8.10 -7.99 0.19
CA LEU A 149 -8.22 -6.53 0.09
C LEU A 149 -9.01 -6.08 -1.14
N ASN A 150 -9.01 -6.90 -2.19
CA ASN A 150 -9.67 -6.62 -3.45
C ASN A 150 -11.08 -7.22 -3.57
N ARG A 151 -11.54 -8.00 -2.58
CA ARG A 151 -12.92 -8.47 -2.55
C ARG A 151 -13.86 -7.31 -2.18
N PRO A 152 -14.99 -7.14 -2.88
CA PRO A 152 -16.08 -6.31 -2.39
C PRO A 152 -16.40 -6.74 -0.95
N GLN A 153 -16.50 -5.80 -0.02
CA GLN A 153 -16.82 -6.12 1.37
C GLN A 153 -18.13 -6.92 1.39
N GLU A 154 -18.07 -8.20 1.74
CA GLU A 154 -19.26 -9.00 2.06
C GLU A 154 -19.95 -8.26 3.21
N SER A 155 -21.04 -7.58 2.86
CA SER A 155 -21.84 -6.73 3.73
C SER A 155 -21.99 -7.34 5.12
N THR A 156 -21.60 -6.58 6.13
CA THR A 156 -21.96 -6.75 7.54
C THR A 156 -23.50 -6.57 7.71
N ARG A 157 -24.29 -7.49 7.15
CA ARG A 157 -25.75 -7.62 7.32
C ARG A 157 -26.17 -9.09 7.36
N GLY A 158 -25.78 -9.76 8.43
CA GLY A 158 -26.58 -10.80 9.07
C GLY A 158 -26.44 -10.51 10.56
N THR A 159 -27.46 -10.10 11.32
CA THR A 159 -28.70 -10.83 11.56
C THR A 159 -29.68 -9.85 12.20
N ALA A 160 -30.65 -9.31 11.46
CA ALA A 160 -31.86 -8.79 12.11
C ALA A 160 -32.71 -10.02 12.46
N ARG A 161 -32.80 -10.32 13.75
CA ARG A 161 -33.67 -11.37 14.31
C ARG A 161 -35.10 -11.16 13.80
N SER A 162 -35.69 -12.20 13.22
CA SER A 162 -37.14 -12.32 13.09
C SER A 162 -37.76 -12.43 14.48
N PRO A 163 -38.76 -11.60 14.84
CA PRO A 163 -39.65 -11.91 15.94
C PRO A 163 -40.74 -12.88 15.45
N HIS A 164 -40.87 -14.00 16.16
CA HIS A 164 -42.13 -14.72 16.28
C HIS A 164 -43.03 -13.99 17.28
#